data_AF-A0A816B7Q6-F1
#
_entry.id   AF-A0A816B7Q6-F1
#
_cell.length_a   1.000
_cell.length_b   1.000
_cell.length_c   1.000
_cell.angle_alpha   90.00
_cell.angle_beta   90.00
_cell.angle_gamma   90.00
#
_symmetry.space_group_name_H-M   'P 1'
#
loop_
_entity.id
_entity.type
_entity.pdbx_description
1 polymer ?
#
loop_
_entity_poly.entity_id
_entity_poly.type
_entity_poly.pdbx_seq_one_letter_code
_entity_poly.pdbx_strand_id
1 'polypeptide(L)'
;MEMGLSPIVCIAQDYIQGKTVDDSRLRQAILELPDNKTEHLPGYLPLVPGVPVLLTENVAIELGLSNGTRGIFRQLVYDESPEDVRYQDKNFPLNTKFITQPNMTTHKSQGQTLGKFIVDLVMPPGPPEVASVYVPLSRVKRLDDLLIIRPFEFATLQVKPSTAQIAELKRLDKIAQNTRKHFQFIV
;
A
#
# COMPACT_ATOMS: atom_id res chain seq x y z
N MET A 1 2.63 7.37 30.11
CA MET A 1 2.16 8.31 29.08
C MET A 1 1.41 7.47 28.05
N GLU A 2 0.09 7.39 28.15
CA GLU A 2 -0.75 6.77 27.12
C GLU A 2 -0.63 7.65 25.88
N MET A 3 0.03 7.15 24.83
CA MET A 3 -0.10 7.74 23.50
C MET A 3 -1.57 7.60 23.12
N GLY A 4 -2.33 8.69 23.19
CA GLY A 4 -3.73 8.70 22.79
C GLY A 4 -3.84 8.12 21.38
N LEU A 5 -4.47 6.95 21.26
CA LEU A 5 -4.65 6.29 19.98
C LEU A 5 -5.43 7.25 19.08
N SER A 6 -4.81 7.68 17.98
CA SER A 6 -5.47 8.45 16.94
C SER A 6 -6.22 7.48 16.04
N PRO A 7 -7.57 7.53 15.99
CA PRO A 7 -8.32 6.68 15.09
C PRO A 7 -7.99 7.03 13.64
N ILE A 8 -7.84 6.01 12.80
CA ILE A 8 -7.73 6.18 11.36
C ILE A 8 -9.08 5.76 10.78
N VAL A 9 -9.68 6.58 9.93
CA VAL A 9 -10.97 6.26 9.29
C VAL A 9 -10.78 6.27 7.78
N CYS A 10 -10.95 5.12 7.14
CA CYS A 10 -11.05 5.07 5.69
C CYS A 10 -12.46 5.51 5.27
N ILE A 11 -12.54 6.44 4.33
CA ILE A 11 -13.80 6.96 3.79
C ILE A 11 -14.08 6.28 2.46
N ALA A 12 -15.32 5.86 2.25
CA ALA A 12 -15.75 5.32 0.96
C ALA A 12 -15.57 6.35 -0.17
N GLN A 13 -15.29 5.83 -1.37
CA GLN A 13 -15.20 6.61 -2.59
C GLN A 13 -16.36 6.25 -3.51
N ASP A 14 -17.33 7.15 -3.57
CA ASP A 14 -18.53 6.96 -4.37
C ASP A 14 -18.44 7.67 -5.71
N TYR A 15 -19.00 7.04 -6.74
CA TYR A 15 -19.02 7.56 -8.10
C TYR A 15 -20.42 7.49 -8.70
N ILE A 16 -20.83 8.55 -9.39
CA ILE A 16 -22.05 8.58 -10.20
C ILE A 16 -21.62 8.57 -11.66
N GLN A 17 -21.94 7.49 -12.38
CA GLN A 17 -21.56 7.30 -13.79
C GLN A 17 -20.05 7.50 -14.03
N GLY A 18 -19.21 7.02 -13.11
CA GLY A 18 -17.75 7.12 -13.18
C GLY A 18 -17.16 8.48 -12.81
N LYS A 19 -17.97 9.45 -12.38
CA LYS A 19 -17.51 10.75 -11.87
C LYS A 19 -17.64 10.81 -10.35
N THR A 20 -16.73 11.53 -9.70
CA THR A 20 -16.77 11.76 -8.25
C THR A 20 -18.02 12.53 -7.86
N VAL A 21 -18.52 12.25 -6.65
CA VAL A 21 -19.64 13.00 -6.08
C VAL A 21 -19.12 14.33 -5.50
N ASP A 22 -19.26 15.41 -6.28
CA ASP A 22 -18.77 16.73 -5.91
C ASP A 22 -19.68 17.47 -4.91
N ASP A 23 -20.97 17.13 -4.86
CA ASP A 23 -21.92 17.74 -3.93
C ASP A 23 -21.70 17.23 -2.51
N SER A 24 -21.26 18.14 -1.62
CA SER A 24 -20.96 17.83 -0.22
C SER A 24 -22.13 17.24 0.57
N ARG A 25 -23.38 17.67 0.31
CA ARG A 25 -24.56 17.16 1.02
C ARG A 25 -24.91 15.76 0.54
N LEU A 26 -24.84 15.54 -0.77
CA LEU A 26 -25.07 14.22 -1.35
C LEU A 26 -24.00 13.23 -0.89
N ARG A 27 -22.72 13.64 -0.90
CA ARG A 27 -21.62 12.82 -0.41
C ARG A 27 -21.83 12.41 1.06
N GLN A 28 -22.17 13.36 1.93
CA GLN A 28 -22.45 13.05 3.33
C GLN A 28 -23.64 12.09 3.47
N ALA A 29 -24.72 12.32 2.72
CA ALA A 29 -25.90 11.45 2.75
C ALA A 29 -25.58 10.02 2.30
N ILE A 30 -24.70 9.84 1.32
CA ILE A 30 -24.26 8.51 0.85
C ILE A 30 -23.39 7.83 1.90
N LEU A 31 -22.45 8.55 2.53
CA LEU A 31 -21.59 8.00 3.58
C LEU A 31 -22.36 7.56 4.84
N GLU A 32 -23.49 8.21 5.11
CA GLU A 32 -24.39 7.88 6.22
C GLU A 32 -25.46 6.84 5.85
N LEU A 33 -25.47 6.33 4.60
CA LEU A 33 -26.40 5.26 4.22
C LEU A 33 -26.13 4.00 5.05
N PRO A 34 -27.19 3.29 5.49
CA PRO A 34 -27.02 2.00 6.10
C PRO A 34 -26.35 1.00 5.15
N ASP A 35 -25.41 0.21 5.66
CA ASP A 35 -24.62 -0.75 4.88
C ASP A 35 -25.46 -1.74 4.04
N ASN A 36 -26.70 -2.03 4.48
CA ASN A 36 -27.61 -2.90 3.73
C ASN A 36 -28.13 -2.29 2.41
N LYS A 37 -27.88 -0.99 2.19
CA LYS A 37 -28.16 -0.28 0.94
C LYS A 37 -26.92 -0.16 0.04
N THR A 38 -25.75 -0.56 0.53
CA THR A 38 -24.45 -0.39 -0.13
C THR A 38 -23.70 -1.72 -0.25
N GLU A 39 -24.42 -2.83 -0.42
CA GLU A 39 -23.82 -4.17 -0.55
C GLU A 39 -22.90 -4.54 0.63
N HIS A 40 -23.23 -4.05 1.83
CA HIS A 40 -22.44 -4.22 3.05
C HIS A 40 -21.09 -3.48 3.07
N LEU A 41 -20.92 -2.47 2.21
CA LEU A 41 -19.77 -1.59 2.19
C LEU A 41 -20.05 -0.33 3.02
N PRO A 42 -19.35 -0.12 4.15
CA PRO A 42 -19.61 1.02 5.01
C PRO A 42 -19.07 2.32 4.41
N GLY A 43 -19.77 3.43 4.64
CA GLY A 43 -19.27 4.77 4.28
C GLY A 43 -18.02 5.17 5.07
N TYR A 44 -17.94 4.74 6.33
CA TYR A 44 -16.80 4.96 7.22
C TYR A 44 -16.29 3.64 7.79
N LEU A 45 -15.01 3.35 7.56
CA LEU A 45 -14.33 2.19 8.14
C LEU A 45 -13.30 2.65 9.18
N PRO A 46 -13.67 2.68 10.48
CA PRO A 46 -12.75 3.04 11.55
C PRO A 46 -11.76 1.89 11.82
N LEU A 47 -10.47 2.24 11.83
CA LEU A 47 -9.34 1.37 12.03
C LEU A 47 -8.52 1.87 13.21
N VAL A 48 -8.53 1.10 14.31
CA VAL A 48 -7.80 1.44 15.53
C VAL A 48 -6.73 0.37 15.78
N PRO A 49 -5.44 0.72 15.81
CA PRO A 49 -4.37 -0.24 16.10
C PRO A 49 -4.66 -1.08 17.35
N GLY A 50 -4.53 -2.40 17.23
CA GLY A 50 -4.75 -3.35 18.32
C GLY A 50 -6.14 -4.01 18.33
N VAL A 51 -7.10 -3.55 17.52
CA VAL A 51 -8.44 -4.17 17.47
C VAL A 51 -8.42 -5.51 16.71
N PRO A 52 -9.21 -6.50 17.16
CA PRO A 52 -9.41 -7.72 16.39
C PRO A 52 -10.18 -7.40 15.11
N VAL A 53 -9.74 -8.00 14.01
CA VAL A 53 -10.37 -7.88 12.69
C VAL A 53 -10.62 -9.26 12.10
N LEU A 54 -11.56 -9.32 11.16
CA LEU A 54 -11.89 -10.52 10.39
C LEU A 54 -11.63 -10.23 8.91
N LEU A 55 -10.98 -11.16 8.20
CA LEU A 55 -11.00 -11.12 6.75
C LEU A 55 -12.42 -11.42 6.26
N THR A 56 -12.96 -10.55 5.42
CA THR A 56 -14.30 -10.69 4.83
C THR A 56 -14.26 -11.39 3.47
N GLU A 57 -13.07 -11.60 2.92
CA GLU A 57 -12.84 -12.13 1.58
C GLU A 57 -11.68 -13.12 1.56
N ASN A 58 -11.67 -13.97 0.53
CA ASN A 58 -10.57 -14.88 0.28
C ASN A 58 -9.47 -14.14 -0.46
N VAL A 59 -8.36 -13.91 0.23
CA VAL A 59 -7.21 -13.18 -0.29
C VAL A 59 -6.14 -14.17 -0.77
N ALA A 60 -5.78 -15.14 0.07
CA ALA A 60 -4.81 -16.19 -0.23
C ALA A 60 -5.09 -17.41 0.65
N ILE A 61 -5.95 -18.30 0.16
CA ILE A 61 -6.47 -19.44 0.92
C ILE A 61 -5.32 -20.37 1.32
N GLU A 62 -4.36 -20.58 0.43
CA GLU A 62 -3.15 -21.37 0.62
C GLU A 62 -2.21 -20.84 1.72
N LEU A 63 -2.31 -19.54 2.05
CA LEU A 63 -1.57 -18.91 3.14
C LEU A 63 -2.41 -18.76 4.42
N GLY A 64 -3.63 -19.33 4.45
CA GLY A 64 -4.57 -19.18 5.54
C GLY A 64 -5.21 -17.79 5.63
N LEU A 65 -5.18 -17.01 4.55
CA LEU A 65 -5.83 -15.70 4.44
C LEU A 65 -7.19 -15.84 3.73
N SER A 66 -8.11 -16.55 4.37
CA SER A 66 -9.47 -16.79 3.89
C SER A 66 -10.50 -15.99 4.67
N ASN A 67 -11.70 -15.85 4.12
CA ASN A 67 -12.85 -15.29 4.83
C ASN A 67 -13.04 -15.98 6.19
N GLY A 68 -13.23 -15.20 7.25
CA GLY A 68 -13.34 -15.68 8.63
C GLY A 68 -12.01 -15.78 9.39
N THR A 69 -10.87 -15.53 8.75
CA THR A 69 -9.58 -15.50 9.43
C THR A 69 -9.49 -14.32 10.37
N ARG A 70 -9.17 -14.59 11.65
CA ARG A 70 -8.99 -13.55 12.66
C ARG A 70 -7.59 -12.97 12.60
N GLY A 71 -7.49 -11.66 12.70
CA GLY A 71 -6.24 -10.92 12.79
C GLY A 71 -6.30 -9.81 13.83
N ILE A 72 -5.17 -9.13 14.03
CA ILE A 72 -5.10 -7.89 14.79
C ILE A 72 -4.72 -6.80 13.81
N PHE A 73 -5.54 -5.75 13.72
CA PHE A 73 -5.18 -4.58 12.93
C PHE A 73 -3.96 -3.90 13.57
N ARG A 74 -2.85 -3.84 12.85
CA ARG A 74 -1.60 -3.25 13.34
C ARG A 74 -1.47 -1.79 12.94
N GLN A 75 -1.62 -1.52 11.65
CA GLN A 75 -1.39 -0.22 11.05
C GLN A 75 -1.99 -0.20 9.65
N LEU A 76 -2.45 0.97 9.20
CA LEU A 76 -2.73 1.25 7.81
C LEU A 76 -1.48 1.90 7.17
N VAL A 77 -0.99 1.34 6.08
CA VAL A 77 0.16 1.88 5.33
C VAL A 77 -0.32 2.33 3.97
N TYR A 78 -0.13 3.62 3.68
CA TYR A 78 -0.66 4.29 2.48
C TYR A 78 0.11 5.59 2.20
N ASP A 79 -0.11 6.16 1.02
CA ASP A 79 0.33 7.48 0.62
C ASP A 79 -0.65 8.55 1.08
N GLU A 80 -0.15 9.50 1.86
CA GLU A 80 -0.95 10.65 2.27
C GLU A 80 -1.35 11.49 1.05
N SER A 81 -2.66 11.58 0.81
CA SER A 81 -3.25 12.48 -0.17
C SER A 81 -3.47 13.87 0.46
N PRO A 82 -3.32 14.98 -0.31
CA PRO A 82 -3.72 16.30 0.16
C PRO A 82 -5.18 16.40 0.62
N GLU A 83 -6.03 15.46 0.20
CA GLU A 83 -7.44 15.39 0.58
C GLU A 83 -7.69 14.73 1.94
N ASP A 84 -6.78 13.86 2.41
CA ASP A 84 -6.93 13.12 3.66
C ASP A 84 -7.09 14.06 4.87
N VAL A 85 -6.34 15.18 4.88
CA VAL A 85 -6.37 16.16 5.98
C VAL A 85 -7.59 17.09 5.90
N ARG A 86 -8.22 17.21 4.72
CA ARG A 86 -9.30 18.19 4.48
C ARG A 86 -10.65 17.71 4.97
N TYR A 87 -10.81 16.41 5.19
CA TYR A 87 -12.07 15.84 5.65
C TYR A 87 -12.15 15.84 7.17
N GLN A 88 -13.24 16.38 7.71
CA GLN A 88 -13.56 16.32 9.13
C GLN A 88 -15.05 16.01 9.26
N ASP A 89 -15.35 15.02 10.10
CA ASP A 89 -16.71 14.70 10.50
C ASP A 89 -16.83 14.84 12.02
N LYS A 90 -17.91 15.49 12.46
CA LYS A 90 -18.19 15.80 13.88
C LYS A 90 -18.47 14.54 14.70
N ASN A 91 -18.80 13.43 14.05
CA ASN A 91 -19.08 12.14 14.68
C ASN A 91 -17.81 11.43 15.16
N PHE A 92 -16.62 11.89 14.77
CA PHE A 92 -15.34 11.31 15.16
C PHE A 92 -14.51 12.27 16.03
N PRO A 93 -13.60 11.75 16.88
CA PRO A 93 -12.68 12.58 17.65
C PRO A 93 -11.87 13.55 16.78
N LEU A 94 -11.55 14.74 17.31
CA LEU A 94 -10.79 15.78 16.60
C LEU A 94 -9.40 15.33 16.10
N ASN A 95 -8.80 14.32 16.75
CA ASN A 95 -7.52 13.74 16.36
C ASN A 95 -7.67 12.57 15.36
N THR A 96 -8.84 12.37 14.76
CA THR A 96 -9.08 11.33 13.77
C THR A 96 -8.41 11.69 12.44
N LYS A 97 -7.69 10.73 11.87
CA LYS A 97 -7.09 10.86 10.54
C LYS A 97 -8.01 10.22 9.51
N PHE A 98 -8.52 11.01 8.58
CA PHE A 98 -9.42 10.54 7.53
C PHE A 98 -8.65 10.21 6.26
N ILE A 99 -8.84 9.01 5.71
CA ILE A 99 -8.12 8.54 4.54
C ILE A 99 -9.12 8.33 3.42
N THR A 100 -8.99 9.07 2.33
CA THR A 100 -9.83 8.87 1.15
C THR A 100 -9.19 7.88 0.19
N GLN A 101 -7.85 7.75 0.19
CA GLN A 101 -7.11 6.90 -0.75
C GLN A 101 -6.07 6.03 -0.04
N PRO A 102 -6.45 4.84 0.49
CA PRO A 102 -5.53 3.96 1.21
C PRO A 102 -4.66 3.14 0.24
N ASN A 103 -3.96 3.81 -0.69
CA ASN A 103 -3.04 3.17 -1.63
C ASN A 103 -1.61 3.39 -1.18
N MET A 104 -0.77 2.36 -1.17
CA MET A 104 0.67 2.52 -0.97
C MET A 104 1.41 2.38 -2.30
N THR A 105 2.16 3.41 -2.66
CA THR A 105 3.05 3.39 -3.82
C THR A 105 4.32 2.62 -3.52
N THR A 106 4.88 2.08 -4.59
CA THR A 106 6.20 1.47 -4.60
C THR A 106 7.27 2.34 -3.93
N HIS A 107 7.21 3.67 -4.13
CA HIS A 107 8.20 4.61 -3.62
C HIS A 107 8.19 4.70 -2.08
N LYS A 108 7.03 4.65 -1.42
CA LYS A 108 6.95 4.64 0.05
C LYS A 108 7.41 3.34 0.68
N SER A 109 7.18 2.22 0.00
CA SER A 109 7.65 0.92 0.49
C SER A 109 9.19 0.81 0.43
N GLN A 110 9.87 1.64 -0.36
CA GLN A 110 11.31 1.58 -0.54
C GLN A 110 12.06 1.76 0.78
N GLY A 111 13.02 0.86 1.02
CA GLY A 111 13.82 0.84 2.25
C GLY A 111 13.16 0.16 3.45
N GLN A 112 11.87 -0.19 3.35
CA GLN A 112 11.17 -0.94 4.40
C GLN A 112 11.29 -2.45 4.17
N THR A 113 11.38 -3.23 5.25
CA THR A 113 11.18 -4.68 5.21
C THR A 113 9.80 -4.99 5.77
N LEU A 114 8.94 -5.56 4.94
CA LEU A 114 7.55 -5.87 5.28
C LEU A 114 7.44 -7.36 5.60
N GLY A 115 6.63 -7.69 6.62
CA GLY A 115 6.49 -9.06 7.11
C GLY A 115 5.75 -9.95 6.11
N LYS A 116 4.53 -9.57 5.76
CA LYS A 116 3.74 -10.15 4.67
C LYS A 116 3.34 -9.02 3.73
N PHE A 117 3.36 -9.27 2.43
CA PHE A 117 3.17 -8.23 1.43
C PHE A 117 2.30 -8.71 0.29
N ILE A 118 1.32 -7.90 -0.07
CA ILE A 118 0.43 -8.14 -1.19
C ILE A 118 0.79 -7.12 -2.28
N VAL A 119 1.03 -7.58 -3.49
CA VAL A 119 1.43 -6.75 -4.63
C VAL A 119 0.55 -7.01 -5.84
N ASP A 120 0.22 -5.94 -6.55
CA ASP A 120 -0.30 -6.01 -7.91
C ASP A 120 0.83 -5.74 -8.91
N LEU A 121 1.08 -6.70 -9.80
CA LEU A 121 2.12 -6.60 -10.83
C LEU A 121 1.56 -6.21 -12.20
N VAL A 122 0.26 -5.98 -12.33
CA VAL A 122 -0.31 -5.42 -13.55
C VAL A 122 -0.08 -3.91 -13.54
N MET A 123 0.84 -3.47 -14.39
CA MET A 123 1.26 -2.07 -14.45
C MET A 123 0.20 -1.19 -15.13
N PRO A 124 0.03 0.06 -14.68
CA PRO A 124 -0.80 1.04 -15.40
C PRO A 124 -0.22 1.34 -16.80
N PRO A 125 -1.02 1.93 -17.71
CA PRO A 125 -0.58 2.23 -19.08
C PRO A 125 0.67 3.12 -19.09
N GLY A 126 1.75 2.64 -19.69
CA GLY A 126 3.02 3.37 -19.77
C GLY A 126 4.23 2.44 -19.86
N PRO A 127 5.44 2.99 -20.04
CA PRO A 127 6.66 2.21 -19.99
C PRO A 127 6.86 1.67 -18.56
N PRO A 128 7.03 0.35 -18.37
CA PRO A 128 7.25 -0.20 -17.04
C PRO A 128 8.63 0.21 -16.53
N GLU A 129 8.68 0.71 -15.30
CA GLU A 129 9.93 1.02 -14.61
C GLU A 129 10.41 -0.18 -13.81
N VAL A 130 11.72 -0.45 -13.82
CA VAL A 130 12.32 -1.54 -13.03
C VAL A 130 11.97 -1.41 -11.54
N ALA A 131 11.95 -0.19 -11.02
CA ALA A 131 11.65 0.07 -9.62
C ALA A 131 10.24 -0.37 -9.24
N SER A 132 9.25 -0.19 -10.14
CA SER A 132 7.85 -0.58 -9.93
C SER A 132 7.65 -2.07 -9.71
N VAL A 133 8.60 -2.90 -10.15
CA VAL A 133 8.58 -4.36 -10.00
C VAL A 133 9.57 -4.80 -8.93
N TYR A 134 10.81 -4.33 -9.02
CA TYR A 134 11.90 -4.76 -8.13
C TYR A 134 11.68 -4.31 -6.68
N VAL A 135 11.22 -3.08 -6.46
CA VAL A 135 11.05 -2.55 -5.10
C VAL A 135 9.98 -3.33 -4.35
N PRO A 136 8.74 -3.52 -4.85
CA PRO A 136 7.70 -4.26 -4.13
C PRO A 136 8.11 -5.71 -3.83
N LEU A 137 8.73 -6.39 -4.80
CA LEU A 137 9.20 -7.77 -4.64
C LEU A 137 10.36 -7.92 -3.64
N SER A 138 11.21 -6.90 -3.51
CA SER A 138 12.32 -6.90 -2.54
C SER A 138 11.91 -6.46 -1.13
N ARG A 139 10.62 -6.19 -0.86
CA ARG A 139 10.16 -5.80 0.48
C ARG A 139 10.03 -6.98 1.43
N VAL A 140 9.88 -8.20 0.91
CA VAL A 140 9.75 -9.43 1.70
C VAL A 140 11.05 -10.22 1.74
N LYS A 141 11.27 -11.00 2.81
CA LYS A 141 12.45 -11.86 2.94
C LYS A 141 12.26 -13.25 2.33
N ARG A 142 11.02 -13.72 2.20
CA ARG A 142 10.65 -15.05 1.73
C ARG A 142 9.52 -14.94 0.71
N LEU A 143 9.53 -15.83 -0.29
CA LEU A 143 8.47 -15.87 -1.30
C LEU A 143 7.11 -16.24 -0.69
N ASP A 144 7.10 -17.09 0.34
CA ASP A 144 5.90 -17.49 1.10
C ASP A 144 5.18 -16.31 1.78
N ASP A 145 5.86 -15.18 1.92
CA ASP A 145 5.32 -13.95 2.52
C ASP A 145 4.88 -12.93 1.46
N LEU A 146 5.00 -13.27 0.17
CA LEU A 146 4.53 -12.47 -0.96
C LEU A 146 3.25 -13.08 -1.55
N LEU A 147 2.24 -12.23 -1.72
CA LEU A 147 1.05 -12.56 -2.48
C LEU A 147 0.93 -11.65 -3.70
N ILE A 148 0.66 -12.23 -4.86
CA ILE A 148 0.39 -11.50 -6.10
C ILE A 148 -1.11 -11.56 -6.36
N ILE A 149 -1.77 -10.40 -6.38
CA ILE A 149 -3.25 -10.30 -6.36
C ILE A 149 -3.90 -10.91 -7.61
N ARG A 150 -3.22 -10.84 -8.76
CA ARG A 150 -3.78 -11.28 -10.04
C ARG A 150 -2.69 -11.78 -10.99
N PRO A 151 -3.05 -12.63 -11.98
CA PRO A 151 -2.13 -13.03 -13.04
C PRO A 151 -1.51 -11.81 -13.75
N PHE A 152 -0.25 -11.92 -14.12
CA PHE A 152 0.52 -10.88 -14.79
C PHE A 152 1.40 -11.50 -15.89
N GLU A 153 1.77 -10.70 -16.87
CA GLU A 153 2.66 -11.11 -17.95
C GLU A 153 4.09 -11.31 -17.44
N PHE A 154 4.72 -12.45 -17.76
CA PHE A 154 6.08 -12.75 -17.29
C PHE A 154 7.12 -11.70 -17.77
N ALA A 155 6.85 -11.05 -18.90
CA ALA A 155 7.65 -9.95 -19.42
C ALA A 155 7.80 -8.78 -18.43
N THR A 156 6.85 -8.60 -17.50
CA THR A 156 6.91 -7.60 -16.42
C THR A 156 8.11 -7.82 -15.49
N LEU A 157 8.59 -9.05 -15.32
CA LEU A 157 9.79 -9.34 -14.52
C LEU A 157 11.09 -9.10 -15.29
N GLN A 158 11.01 -8.90 -16.61
CA GLN A 158 12.16 -8.78 -17.50
C GLN A 158 12.48 -7.31 -17.86
N VAL A 159 11.88 -6.36 -17.14
CA VAL A 159 12.14 -4.93 -17.33
C VAL A 159 13.62 -4.67 -17.05
N LYS A 160 14.32 -4.14 -18.06
CA LYS A 160 15.76 -3.87 -17.98
C LYS A 160 16.02 -2.49 -17.39
N PRO A 161 17.10 -2.34 -16.58
CA PRO A 161 17.56 -1.03 -16.15
C PRO A 161 17.90 -0.15 -17.36
N SER A 162 17.70 1.16 -17.22
CA SER A 162 18.03 2.12 -18.26
C SER A 162 19.54 2.13 -18.56
N THR A 163 19.93 2.60 -19.75
CA THR A 163 21.34 2.73 -20.13
C THR A 163 22.15 3.54 -19.11
N ALA A 164 21.54 4.58 -18.52
CA ALA A 164 22.14 5.39 -17.47
C ALA A 164 22.36 4.58 -16.17
N GLN A 165 21.38 3.79 -15.75
CA GLN A 165 21.50 2.91 -14.58
C GLN A 165 22.58 1.83 -14.78
N ILE A 166 22.66 1.24 -15.97
CA ILE A 166 23.70 0.27 -16.32
C ILE A 166 25.09 0.91 -16.29
N ALA A 167 25.23 2.12 -16.84
CA ALA A 167 26.49 2.85 -16.80
C ALA A 167 26.92 3.17 -15.36
N GLU A 168 25.97 3.53 -14.51
CA GLU A 168 26.22 3.81 -13.10
C GLU A 168 26.65 2.56 -12.32
N LEU A 169 25.98 1.41 -12.53
CA LEU A 169 26.40 0.14 -11.92
C LEU A 169 27.84 -0.23 -12.31
N LYS A 170 28.22 -0.07 -13.59
CA LYS A 170 29.58 -0.30 -14.06
C LYS A 170 30.59 0.65 -13.39
N ARG A 171 30.21 1.92 -13.20
CA ARG A 171 31.04 2.92 -12.51
C ARG A 171 31.27 2.53 -11.05
N LEU A 172 30.21 2.10 -10.35
CA LEU A 172 30.26 1.65 -8.97
C LEU A 172 31.14 0.40 -8.80
N ASP A 173 31.03 -0.58 -9.69
CA ASP A 173 31.90 -1.77 -9.69
C ASP A 173 33.38 -1.41 -9.84
N LYS A 174 33.70 -0.49 -10.76
CA LYS A 174 35.07 -0.01 -10.96
C LYS A 174 35.61 0.68 -9.70
N ILE A 175 34.79 1.48 -9.03
CA ILE A 175 35.16 2.14 -7.76
C ILE A 175 35.38 1.09 -6.67
N ALA A 176 34.46 0.14 -6.50
CA ALA A 176 34.58 -0.92 -5.51
C ALA A 176 35.86 -1.76 -5.69
N GLN A 177 36.22 -2.08 -6.94
CA GLN A 177 37.48 -2.77 -7.26
C GLN A 177 38.72 -1.94 -6.88
N ASN A 178 38.71 -0.63 -7.18
CA ASN A 178 39.81 0.25 -6.83
C ASN A 178 39.96 0.40 -5.31
N THR A 179 38.85 0.58 -4.59
CA THR A 179 38.83 0.63 -3.11
C THR A 179 39.37 -0.67 -2.52
N ARG A 180 38.92 -1.84 -3.00
CA ARG A 180 39.44 -3.13 -2.54
C ARG A 180 40.95 -3.27 -2.71
N LYS A 181 41.50 -2.85 -3.86
CA LYS A 181 42.95 -2.88 -4.11
C LYS A 181 43.72 -1.91 -3.20
N HIS A 182 43.17 -0.73 -2.95
CA HIS A 182 43.83 0.29 -2.13
C HIS A 182 43.92 -0.11 -0.66
N PHE A 183 42.85 -0.71 -0.11
CA PHE A 183 42.80 -1.14 1.29
C PHE A 183 43.20 -2.61 1.51
N GLN A 184 43.68 -3.31 0.47
CA GLN A 184 44.05 -4.72 0.54
C GLN A 184 45.27 -5.01 1.44
N PHE A 185 46.04 -3.97 1.81
CA PHE A 185 47.29 -4.07 2.57
C PHE A 185 47.22 -3.33 3.93
N ILE A 186 46.04 -2.91 4.37
CA ILE A 186 45.84 -2.11 5.61
C ILE A 186 45.29 -2.98 6.78
N VAL A 187 45.25 -4.30 6.63
CA VAL A 187 44.86 -5.25 7.69
C VAL A 187 46.02 -6.18 8.00
#